data_AF-A0A7M7JNL4-F1
#
_entry.id   AF-A0A7M7JNL4-F1
#
_cell.length_a   1.000
_cell.length_b   1.000
_cell.length_c   1.000
_cell.angle_alpha   90.00
_cell.angle_beta   90.00
_cell.angle_gamma   90.00
#
_symmetry.space_group_name_H-M   'P 1'
#
loop_
_entity.id
_entity.type
_entity.pdbx_description
1 polymer ?
#
loop_
_entity_poly.entity_id
_entity_poly.type
_entity_poly.pdbx_seq_one_letter_code
_entity_poly.pdbx_strand_id
1 'polypeptide(L)'
;MRLCENKESLARYHAAVHFTVGNIIEDCPSFSQPVDVKKFDRQTIAAIAEIVFRKIGILARDLEAFAKHAKRTKVTTDDVILCARRNPFLAKKLRDYANRVKDEKQDKLPNGGLAALGAAVAAAVPAGSGASKNIKQRINVGEVIDLSQLE
;
A
#
# COMPACT_ATOMS: atom_id res chain seq x y z
N MET A 1 -29.08 14.42 12.64
CA MET A 1 -28.80 13.05 12.15
C MET A 1 -27.37 12.89 11.60
N ARG A 2 -26.84 13.81 10.76
CA ARG A 2 -25.47 13.70 10.16
C ARG A 2 -24.29 13.40 11.11
N LEU A 3 -24.34 13.85 12.36
CA LEU A 3 -23.26 13.58 13.33
C LEU A 3 -23.24 12.12 13.84
N CYS A 4 -24.37 11.40 13.79
CA CYS A 4 -24.45 10.01 14.26
C CYS A 4 -23.95 9.04 13.18
N GLU A 5 -24.31 9.28 11.91
CA GLU A 5 -23.80 8.55 10.74
C GLU A 5 -22.27 8.64 10.62
N ASN A 6 -21.72 9.80 10.98
CA ASN A 6 -20.27 10.01 10.99
C ASN A 6 -19.58 9.18 12.11
N LYS A 7 -20.19 9.06 13.29
CA LYS A 7 -19.65 8.25 14.39
C LYS A 7 -19.71 6.75 14.10
N GLU A 8 -20.80 6.28 13.51
CA GLU A 8 -20.94 4.88 13.11
C GLU A 8 -19.94 4.51 12.01
N SER A 9 -19.76 5.38 11.02
CA SER A 9 -18.77 5.21 9.97
C SER A 9 -17.34 5.17 10.52
N LEU A 10 -17.02 6.07 11.47
CA LEU A 10 -15.73 6.09 12.14
C LEU A 10 -15.47 4.80 12.92
N ALA A 11 -16.46 4.31 13.66
CA ALA A 11 -16.37 3.04 14.37
C ALA A 11 -16.10 1.86 13.40
N ARG A 12 -16.77 1.84 12.24
CA ARG A 12 -16.53 0.85 11.18
C ARG A 12 -15.10 0.92 10.63
N TYR A 13 -14.57 2.11 10.36
CA TYR A 13 -13.19 2.26 9.90
C TYR A 13 -12.16 1.87 10.96
N HIS A 14 -12.40 2.20 12.22
CA HIS A 14 -11.52 1.81 13.33
C HIS A 14 -11.46 0.29 13.48
N ALA A 15 -12.61 -0.39 13.42
CA ALA A 15 -12.68 -1.85 13.45
C ALA A 15 -11.93 -2.50 12.27
N ALA A 16 -12.06 -1.95 11.05
CA ALA A 16 -11.35 -2.44 9.88
C ALA A 16 -9.82 -2.29 10.01
N VAL A 17 -9.35 -1.15 10.55
CA VAL A 17 -7.93 -0.93 10.85
C VAL A 17 -7.46 -1.91 11.91
N HIS A 18 -8.21 -2.09 12.99
CA HIS A 18 -7.88 -3.04 14.06
C HIS A 18 -7.72 -4.47 13.54
N PHE A 19 -8.66 -4.94 12.72
CA PHE A 19 -8.58 -6.26 12.08
C PHE A 19 -7.33 -6.39 11.20
N THR A 20 -7.07 -5.40 10.35
CA THR A 20 -5.91 -5.42 9.44
C THR A 20 -4.58 -5.42 10.19
N VAL A 21 -4.48 -4.62 11.26
CA VAL A 21 -3.29 -4.57 12.12
C VAL A 21 -3.07 -5.91 12.83
N GLY A 22 -4.13 -6.55 13.32
CA GLY A 22 -4.07 -7.90 13.88
C GLY A 22 -3.46 -8.90 12.90
N ASN A 23 -3.98 -8.95 11.68
CA ASN A 23 -3.47 -9.86 10.64
C ASN A 23 -2.00 -9.58 10.30
N ILE A 24 -1.61 -8.31 10.15
CA ILE A 24 -0.21 -7.95 9.84
C ILE A 24 0.74 -8.40 10.97
N ILE A 25 0.31 -8.27 12.24
CA ILE A 25 1.10 -8.68 13.39
C ILE A 25 1.22 -10.21 13.44
N GLU A 26 0.13 -10.94 13.17
CA GLU A 26 0.11 -12.41 13.12
C GLU A 26 0.95 -12.97 11.96
N ASP A 27 0.90 -12.33 10.80
CA ASP A 27 1.62 -12.75 9.58
C ASP A 27 3.11 -12.34 9.58
N CYS A 28 3.57 -11.55 10.57
CA CYS A 28 4.93 -11.03 10.57
C CYS A 28 5.95 -12.13 10.89
N PRO A 29 6.78 -12.58 9.93
CA PRO A 29 7.69 -13.72 10.13
C PRO A 29 8.90 -13.35 10.99
N SER A 30 9.15 -12.07 11.26
CA SER A 30 10.31 -11.59 12.00
C SER A 30 10.28 -11.90 13.50
N PHE A 31 9.11 -12.26 14.05
CA PHE A 31 8.99 -12.76 15.42
C PHE A 31 9.12 -14.29 15.50
N SER A 32 9.25 -14.99 14.37
CA SER A 32 9.45 -16.44 14.29
C SER A 32 10.93 -16.82 14.48
N GLN A 33 11.49 -16.44 15.63
CA GLN A 33 12.62 -17.17 16.19
C GLN A 33 12.08 -18.36 16.99
N PRO A 34 12.86 -19.45 17.20
CA PRO A 34 12.44 -20.64 17.96
C PRO A 34 12.43 -20.36 19.48
N VAL A 35 11.94 -19.19 19.86
CA VAL A 35 11.56 -18.84 21.21
C VAL A 35 10.05 -18.86 21.18
N ASP A 36 9.40 -19.50 22.13
CA ASP A 36 7.94 -19.54 22.26
C ASP A 36 7.35 -18.12 22.33
N VAL A 37 7.20 -17.45 21.17
CA VAL A 37 6.82 -16.05 21.10
C VAL A 37 5.33 -15.97 21.38
N LYS A 38 5.07 -15.72 22.67
CA LYS A 38 3.81 -15.31 23.24
C LYS A 38 3.09 -14.37 22.28
N LYS A 39 1.93 -14.81 21.79
CA LYS A 39 0.99 -13.99 21.01
C LYS A 39 0.90 -12.60 21.65
N PHE A 40 0.98 -11.54 20.85
CA PHE A 40 0.84 -10.18 21.35
C PHE A 40 -0.44 -10.04 22.15
N ASP A 41 -0.36 -9.35 23.28
CA ASP A 41 -1.53 -9.12 24.09
C ASP A 41 -2.57 -8.27 23.33
N ARG A 42 -3.86 -8.56 23.57
CA ARG A 42 -4.97 -7.90 22.87
C ARG A 42 -4.98 -6.39 23.10
N GLN A 43 -4.55 -5.92 24.27
CA GLN A 43 -4.46 -4.48 24.56
C GLN A 43 -3.31 -3.85 23.76
N THR A 44 -2.23 -4.58 23.52
CA THR A 44 -1.11 -4.11 22.68
C THR A 44 -1.56 -3.95 21.22
N ILE A 45 -2.29 -4.92 20.67
CA ILE A 45 -2.82 -4.86 19.31
C ILE A 45 -3.79 -3.67 19.18
N ALA A 46 -4.68 -3.49 20.15
CA ALA A 46 -5.61 -2.36 20.18
C ALA A 46 -4.89 -1.00 20.25
N ALA A 47 -3.83 -0.90 21.06
CA ALA A 47 -3.02 0.31 21.16
C ALA A 47 -2.30 0.63 19.83
N ILE A 48 -1.74 -0.38 19.15
CA ILE A 48 -1.11 -0.20 17.85
C ILE A 48 -2.15 0.26 16.82
N ALA A 49 -3.34 -0.37 16.79
CA ALA A 49 -4.41 0.02 15.88
C ALA A 49 -4.84 1.48 16.08
N GLU A 50 -4.96 1.94 17.32
CA GLU A 50 -5.27 3.34 17.65
C GLU A 50 -4.19 4.31 17.14
N ILE A 51 -2.91 3.96 17.32
CA ILE A 51 -1.78 4.77 16.81
C ILE A 51 -1.83 4.86 15.28
N VAL A 52 -2.06 3.73 14.60
CA VAL A 52 -2.19 3.67 13.14
C VAL A 52 -3.36 4.52 12.67
N PHE A 53 -4.51 4.43 13.33
CA PHE A 53 -5.71 5.20 12.99
C PHE A 53 -5.44 6.72 13.08
N ARG A 54 -4.79 7.18 14.16
CA ARG A 54 -4.37 8.59 14.28
C ARG A 54 -3.34 8.98 13.23
N LYS A 55 -2.44 8.08 12.88
CA LYS A 55 -1.39 8.32 11.88
C LYS A 55 -1.97 8.54 10.49
N ILE A 56 -3.05 7.84 10.12
CA ILE A 56 -3.77 8.04 8.85
C ILE A 56 -4.22 9.50 8.72
N GLY A 57 -4.80 10.09 9.77
CA GLY A 57 -5.23 11.49 9.76
C GLY A 57 -4.08 12.51 9.63
N ILE A 58 -2.89 12.19 10.13
CA ILE A 58 -1.69 13.01 9.91
C ILE A 58 -1.22 12.87 8.46
N LEU A 59 -1.12 11.64 7.95
CA LEU A 59 -0.68 11.38 6.58
C LEU A 59 -1.61 12.00 5.54
N ALA A 60 -2.94 11.95 5.75
CA ALA A 60 -3.90 12.56 4.85
C ALA A 60 -3.67 14.08 4.70
N ARG A 61 -3.44 14.78 5.82
CA ARG A 61 -3.11 16.22 5.81
C ARG A 61 -1.78 16.52 5.15
N ASP A 62 -0.76 15.69 5.39
CA ASP A 62 0.54 15.82 4.73
C ASP A 62 0.40 15.66 3.20
N LEU A 63 -0.33 14.63 2.75
CA LEU A 63 -0.57 14.36 1.33
C LEU A 63 -1.33 15.49 0.63
N GLU A 64 -2.37 16.02 1.29
CA GLU A 64 -3.11 17.16 0.77
C GLU A 64 -2.22 18.42 0.65
N ALA A 65 -1.40 18.68 1.67
CA ALA A 65 -0.46 19.80 1.65
C ALA A 65 0.59 19.66 0.54
N PHE A 66 1.10 18.47 0.27
CA PHE A 66 2.07 18.22 -0.80
C PHE A 66 1.45 18.40 -2.19
N ALA A 67 0.24 17.88 -2.41
CA ALA A 67 -0.48 18.10 -3.66
C ALA A 67 -0.73 19.60 -3.91
N LYS A 68 -1.20 20.32 -2.88
CA LYS A 68 -1.42 21.78 -2.92
C LYS A 68 -0.13 22.56 -3.19
N HIS A 69 0.98 22.17 -2.58
CA HIS A 69 2.29 22.80 -2.81
C HIS A 69 2.71 22.71 -4.28
N ALA A 70 2.39 21.60 -4.94
CA ALA A 70 2.62 21.40 -6.37
C ALA A 70 1.50 21.95 -7.28
N LYS A 71 0.57 22.76 -6.75
CA LYS A 71 -0.61 23.31 -7.46
C LYS A 71 -1.53 22.24 -8.06
N ARG A 72 -1.55 21.04 -7.49
CA ARG A 72 -2.41 19.93 -7.88
C ARG A 72 -3.55 19.75 -6.87
N THR A 73 -4.70 19.27 -7.34
CA THR A 73 -5.82 18.87 -6.49
C THR A 73 -5.89 17.36 -6.28
N LYS A 74 -5.17 16.58 -7.11
CA LYS A 74 -5.08 15.12 -7.00
C LYS A 74 -3.73 14.72 -6.41
N VAL A 75 -3.78 13.83 -5.43
CA VAL A 75 -2.60 13.21 -4.80
C VAL A 75 -1.97 12.22 -5.78
N THR A 76 -0.66 12.30 -5.95
CA THR A 76 0.14 11.42 -6.83
C THR A 76 1.12 10.56 -6.01
N THR A 77 1.77 9.60 -6.68
CA THR A 77 2.77 8.74 -6.05
C THR A 77 3.95 9.53 -5.46
N ASP A 78 4.31 10.66 -6.06
CA ASP A 78 5.40 11.51 -5.58
C ASP A 78 5.09 12.11 -4.20
N ASP A 79 3.82 12.46 -3.92
CA ASP A 79 3.38 12.97 -2.63
C ASP A 79 3.55 11.91 -1.52
N VAL A 80 3.25 10.64 -1.84
CA VAL A 80 3.43 9.49 -0.93
C VAL A 80 4.91 9.21 -0.66
N ILE A 81 5.76 9.28 -1.70
CA ILE A 81 7.20 9.13 -1.55
C ILE A 81 7.77 10.28 -0.68
N LEU A 82 7.23 11.49 -0.84
CA LEU A 82 7.65 12.66 -0.06
C LEU A 82 7.31 12.53 1.44
N CYS A 83 6.23 11.82 1.80
CA CYS A 83 5.95 11.49 3.21
C CYS A 83 7.10 10.72 3.88
N ALA A 84 7.82 9.88 3.12
CA ALA A 84 8.93 9.08 3.62
C ALA A 84 10.29 9.81 3.58
N ARG A 85 10.33 11.12 3.27
CA ARG A 85 11.58 11.89 3.09
C ARG A 85 12.61 11.80 4.22
N ARG A 86 12.16 11.59 5.46
CA ARG A 86 13.02 11.49 6.65
C ARG A 86 13.68 10.13 6.81
N ASN A 87 13.22 9.12 6.07
CA ASN A 87 13.76 7.77 6.10
C ASN A 87 14.15 7.35 4.67
N PRO A 88 15.43 7.49 4.26
CA PRO A 88 15.85 7.24 2.89
C PRO A 88 15.66 5.78 2.46
N PHE A 89 15.79 4.83 3.40
CA PHE A 89 15.55 3.41 3.13
C PHE A 89 14.07 3.13 2.80
N LEU A 90 13.16 3.72 3.57
CA LEU A 90 11.73 3.61 3.31
C LEU A 90 11.35 4.30 1.99
N ALA A 91 11.89 5.49 1.74
CA ALA A 91 11.65 6.20 0.47
C ALA A 91 12.11 5.37 -0.74
N LYS A 92 13.26 4.70 -0.65
CA LYS A 92 13.74 3.77 -1.69
C LYS A 92 12.76 2.62 -1.91
N LYS A 93 12.35 1.91 -0.84
CA LYS A 93 11.38 0.81 -0.95
C LYS A 93 10.06 1.24 -1.58
N LEU A 94 9.55 2.42 -1.23
CA LEU A 94 8.32 2.95 -1.81
C LEU A 94 8.47 3.28 -3.29
N ARG A 95 9.62 3.82 -3.73
CA ARG A 95 9.90 4.02 -5.16
C ARG A 95 9.97 2.71 -5.92
N ASP A 96 10.67 1.72 -5.38
CA ASP A 96 10.79 0.40 -5.99
C ASP A 96 9.40 -0.24 -6.15
N TYR A 97 8.56 -0.14 -5.12
CA TYR A 97 7.17 -0.58 -5.17
C TYR A 97 6.34 0.18 -6.21
N ALA A 98 6.47 1.51 -6.27
CA ALA A 98 5.75 2.33 -7.23
C ALA A 98 6.10 2.00 -8.69
N ASN A 99 7.36 1.67 -8.97
CA ASN A 99 7.80 1.26 -10.30
C ASN A 99 7.17 -0.09 -10.69
N ARG A 100 7.22 -1.09 -9.78
CA ARG A 100 6.59 -2.40 -10.01
C ARG A 100 5.11 -2.29 -10.36
N VAL A 101 4.36 -1.45 -9.64
CA VAL A 101 2.93 -1.23 -9.89
C VAL A 101 2.66 -0.54 -11.23
N LYS A 102 3.59 0.29 -11.72
CA LYS A 102 3.48 0.91 -13.05
C LYS A 102 3.70 -0.12 -14.15
N ASP A 103 4.70 -0.99 -13.99
CA ASP A 103 5.04 -2.04 -14.96
C ASP A 103 3.87 -3.05 -15.09
N GLU A 104 3.29 -3.48 -13.97
CA GLU A 104 2.13 -4.40 -13.94
C GLU A 104 0.89 -3.86 -14.67
N LYS A 105 0.75 -2.54 -14.78
CA LYS A 105 -0.35 -1.90 -15.53
C LYS A 105 -0.08 -1.85 -17.02
N GLN A 106 1.18 -1.75 -17.43
CA GLN A 106 1.58 -1.73 -18.84
C GLN A 106 1.39 -3.11 -19.48
N ASP A 107 1.65 -4.19 -18.73
CA ASP A 107 1.47 -5.58 -19.19
C ASP A 107 0.01 -5.99 -19.44
N LYS A 108 -0.98 -5.21 -18.97
CA LYS A 108 -2.42 -5.55 -19.06
C LYS A 108 -3.15 -4.85 -20.21
N LEU A 109 -2.49 -3.99 -20.98
CA LEU A 109 -3.08 -3.38 -22.17
C LEU A 109 -2.82 -4.29 -23.38
N PRO A 110 -3.85 -4.76 -24.12
CA PRO A 110 -3.62 -5.53 -25.33
C PRO A 110 -2.97 -4.65 -26.39
N ASN A 111 -1.80 -5.08 -26.88
CA ASN A 111 -1.16 -4.53 -28.08
C ASN A 111 -2.11 -4.68 -29.29
N GLY A 112 -2.81 -3.61 -29.64
CA GLY A 112 -3.28 -3.38 -31.01
C GLY A 112 -2.15 -2.73 -31.82
N GLY A 113 -1.66 -3.43 -32.85
CA GLY A 113 -0.47 -3.09 -33.67
C GLY A 113 -0.54 -1.74 -34.42
N LEU A 114 0.55 -1.24 -35.04
CA LEU A 114 1.43 -1.87 -36.02
C LEU A 114 2.83 -1.19 -36.09
N ALA A 115 3.86 -2.00 -36.39
CA ALA A 115 5.10 -1.71 -37.14
C ALA A 115 6.12 -0.63 -36.68
N ALA A 116 7.35 -1.06 -36.34
CA ALA A 116 8.50 -0.93 -37.25
C ALA A 116 9.72 -1.73 -36.75
N LEU A 117 10.36 -2.39 -37.72
CA LEU A 117 11.52 -3.30 -37.64
C LEU A 117 12.79 -2.65 -37.07
N GLY A 118 13.66 -3.47 -36.45
CA GLY A 118 15.09 -3.14 -36.33
C GLY A 118 15.94 -4.05 -35.44
N ALA A 119 16.50 -5.11 -36.04
CA ALA A 119 17.84 -5.67 -35.79
C ALA A 119 18.27 -6.22 -34.40
N ALA A 120 18.14 -7.55 -34.26
CA ALA A 120 19.23 -8.54 -34.12
C ALA A 120 20.33 -8.44 -33.01
N VAL A 121 20.48 -9.58 -32.31
CA VAL A 121 21.72 -10.39 -32.05
C VAL A 121 22.04 -10.73 -30.57
N ALA A 122 22.17 -12.05 -30.34
CA ALA A 122 22.94 -12.80 -29.33
C ALA A 122 22.47 -12.79 -27.86
N ALA A 123 22.65 -13.83 -27.03
CA ALA A 123 22.97 -15.26 -27.13
C ALA A 123 22.76 -15.86 -25.71
N ALA A 124 22.68 -17.20 -25.63
CA ALA A 124 22.35 -18.07 -24.49
C ALA A 124 23.09 -17.80 -23.14
N VAL A 125 22.57 -18.20 -21.96
CA VAL A 125 22.69 -19.54 -21.30
C VAL A 125 21.89 -19.55 -19.95
N PRO A 126 21.51 -20.71 -19.35
CA PRO A 126 20.27 -20.89 -18.58
C PRO A 126 20.39 -21.16 -17.06
N ALA A 127 19.21 -21.35 -16.45
CA ALA A 127 18.87 -22.16 -15.27
C ALA A 127 19.15 -21.63 -13.85
N GLY A 128 18.06 -21.49 -13.07
CA GLY A 128 18.06 -21.28 -11.62
C GLY A 128 16.66 -21.45 -11.05
N SER A 129 16.39 -22.65 -10.52
CA SER A 129 15.15 -23.10 -9.88
C SER A 129 14.81 -22.30 -8.62
N GLY A 130 13.52 -22.08 -8.36
CA GLY A 130 13.05 -21.44 -7.13
C GLY A 130 11.54 -21.28 -7.09
N ALA A 131 10.83 -22.40 -6.88
CA ALA A 131 9.38 -22.42 -6.66
C ALA A 131 9.00 -21.54 -5.46
N SER A 132 8.37 -20.39 -5.72
CA SER A 132 7.74 -19.56 -4.68
C SER A 132 6.24 -19.59 -4.88
N LYS A 133 5.56 -20.25 -3.93
CA LYS A 133 4.11 -20.39 -3.87
C LYS A 133 3.49 -18.99 -3.81
N ASN A 134 2.78 -18.63 -4.86
CA ASN A 134 2.15 -17.32 -5.05
C ASN A 134 0.87 -17.26 -4.20
N ILE A 135 0.96 -16.67 -3.01
CA ILE A 135 -0.18 -16.21 -2.23
C ILE A 135 -0.77 -15.01 -2.97
N LYS A 136 -1.77 -15.29 -3.82
CA LYS A 136 -2.64 -14.27 -4.41
C LYS A 136 -3.54 -13.69 -3.31
N GLN A 137 -3.01 -12.77 -2.51
CA GLN A 137 -3.85 -11.86 -1.74
C GLN A 137 -4.05 -10.60 -2.59
N ARG A 138 -5.11 -10.64 -3.40
CA ARG A 138 -5.61 -9.48 -4.13
C ARG A 138 -6.08 -8.46 -3.10
N ILE A 139 -5.25 -7.47 -2.79
CA ILE A 139 -5.77 -6.19 -2.32
C ILE A 139 -6.31 -5.52 -3.57
N ASN A 140 -7.63 -5.53 -3.75
CA ASN A 140 -8.28 -4.75 -4.80
C ASN A 140 -8.09 -3.26 -4.46
N VAL A 141 -6.99 -2.66 -4.92
CA VAL A 141 -6.71 -1.20 -4.82
C VAL A 141 -7.64 -0.38 -5.75
N GLY A 142 -8.78 -0.95 -6.14
CA GLY A 142 -9.66 -0.46 -7.20
C GLY A 142 -10.97 0.14 -6.70
N GLU A 143 -11.30 0.07 -5.42
CA GLU A 143 -12.43 0.84 -4.90
C GLU A 143 -11.95 2.27 -4.66
N VAL A 144 -12.04 3.09 -5.71
CA VAL A 144 -12.04 4.54 -5.58
C VAL A 144 -13.17 4.86 -4.62
N ILE A 145 -12.83 5.24 -3.39
CA ILE A 145 -13.81 5.80 -2.47
C ILE A 145 -14.29 7.08 -3.14
N ASP A 146 -15.50 7.02 -3.70
CA ASP A 146 -16.14 8.16 -4.35
C ASP A 146 -16.49 9.18 -3.26
N LEU A 147 -15.63 10.19 -3.14
CA LEU A 147 -15.76 11.27 -2.16
C LEU A 147 -17.02 12.14 -2.40
N SER A 148 -17.74 11.92 -3.52
CA SER A 148 -19.00 12.60 -3.80
C SER A 148 -20.19 12.07 -3.00
N GLN A 149 -20.07 10.93 -2.30
CA GLN A 149 -21.14 10.38 -1.46
C GLN A 149 -21.05 10.78 0.02
N LEU A 150 -20.33 11.86 0.34
CA LEU A 150 -20.08 12.32 1.72
C LEU A 150 -20.74 13.67 2.08
N GLU A 151 -21.78 14.10 1.35
CA GLU A 151 -22.61 15.28 1.69
C GLU A 151 -23.86 14.93 2.51
#